data_AF-A0A2D3TEW1-F1
#
_entry.id   AF-A0A2D3TEW1-F1
#
_cell.length_a   1.000
_cell.length_b   1.000
_cell.length_c   1.000
_cell.angle_alpha   90.00
_cell.angle_beta   90.00
_cell.angle_gamma   90.00
#
_symmetry.space_group_name_H-M   'P 1'
#
loop_
_entity.id
_entity.type
_entity.pdbx_description
1 polymer ?
#
loop_
_entity_poly.entity_id
_entity_poly.type
_entity_poly.pdbx_seq_one_letter_code
_entity_poly.pdbx_strand_id
1 'polypeptide(L)' 'MSTFNTRQFRAGNSQAVRIPAKMAFPPQTELVVYREGNRIIVEPKERTLGDIPRILHTLNQNFIGRRPEFEENKRDWS' A
#
# COMPACT_ATOMS: atom_id res chain seq x y z
N MET A 1 21.58 -3.40 -12.61
CA MET A 1 20.34 -3.19 -13.37
C MET A 1 19.96 -4.47 -14.08
N SER A 2 18.79 -5.02 -13.81
CA SER A 2 18.27 -6.19 -14.54
C SER A 2 17.37 -5.70 -15.67
N THR A 3 17.79 -5.90 -16.92
CA THR A 3 17.02 -5.50 -18.11
C THR A 3 16.26 -6.71 -18.66
N PHE A 4 15.01 -6.52 -19.07
CA PHE A 4 14.19 -7.56 -19.70
C PHE A 4 13.44 -6.96 -20.89
N ASN A 5 13.64 -7.54 -22.07
CA ASN A 5 12.95 -7.13 -23.29
C ASN A 5 11.67 -7.94 -23.43
N THR A 6 10.54 -7.26 -23.57
CA THR A 6 9.23 -7.90 -23.77
C THR A 6 8.38 -7.08 -24.73
N ARG A 7 7.30 -7.68 -25.23
CA ARG A 7 6.31 -7.01 -26.06
C ARG A 7 5.04 -6.83 -25.25
N GLN A 8 4.40 -5.68 -25.41
CA GLN A 8 3.08 -5.43 -24.83
C GLN A 8 2.05 -6.44 -25.33
N PHE A 9 1.08 -6.77 -24.49
CA PHE A 9 -0.04 -7.62 -24.83
C PHE A 9 -1.34 -7.04 -24.26
N ARG A 10 -2.46 -7.69 -24.55
CA ARG A 10 -3.77 -7.33 -24.00
C ARG A 10 -4.21 -8.32 -22.93
N ALA A 11 -4.59 -7.79 -21.77
CA ALA A 11 -5.18 -8.55 -20.67
C ALA A 11 -6.61 -8.03 -20.46
N GLY A 12 -7.59 -8.76 -21.01
CA GLY A 12 -8.96 -8.29 -21.12
C GLY A 12 -9.05 -6.95 -21.86
N ASN A 13 -9.70 -5.96 -21.22
CA ASN A 13 -9.87 -4.61 -21.76
C ASN A 13 -8.71 -3.65 -21.43
N SER A 14 -7.60 -4.14 -20.87
CA SER A 14 -6.39 -3.35 -20.63
C SER A 14 -5.17 -3.79 -21.45
N GLN A 15 -4.27 -2.85 -21.72
CA GLN A 15 -2.91 -3.13 -22.19
C GLN A 15 -2.02 -3.51 -21.01
N ALA A 16 -1.14 -4.49 -21.20
CA ALA A 16 -0.27 -5.01 -20.15
C ALA A 16 1.14 -5.33 -20.66
N VAL A 17 2.09 -5.36 -19.72
CA VAL A 17 3.47 -5.82 -19.93
C VAL A 17 3.78 -6.94 -18.95
N ARG A 18 4.62 -7.90 -19.35
CA ARG A 18 5.01 -9.02 -18.47
C ARG A 18 6.17 -8.58 -17.58
N ILE A 19 6.01 -8.74 -16.27
CA ILE A 19 7.08 -8.52 -15.29
C ILE A 19 7.61 -9.90 -14.85
N PRO A 20 8.87 -10.25 -15.11
CA PRO A 20 9.46 -11.51 -14.66
C PRO A 20 9.51 -11.60 -13.13
N ALA A 21 9.47 -12.82 -12.57
CA ALA A 21 9.47 -13.07 -11.13
C ALA A 21 10.60 -12.34 -10.37
N LYS A 22 11.80 -12.27 -10.96
CA LYS A 22 12.96 -11.55 -10.37
C LYS A 22 12.80 -10.03 -10.25
N MET A 23 11.78 -9.45 -10.89
CA MET A 23 11.45 -8.02 -10.87
C MET A 23 10.05 -7.75 -10.30
N ALA A 24 9.31 -8.80 -9.95
CA ALA A 24 7.93 -8.66 -9.51
C ALA A 24 7.88 -8.06 -8.11
N PHE A 25 6.92 -7.15 -7.88
CA PHE A 25 6.59 -6.69 -6.55
C PHE A 25 5.96 -7.84 -5.74
N PRO A 26 6.02 -7.77 -4.39
CA PRO A 26 5.28 -8.69 -3.53
C PRO A 26 3.79 -8.73 -3.88
N PRO A 27 3.11 -9.86 -3.62
CA PRO A 27 1.67 -9.97 -3.87
C PRO A 27 0.89 -8.89 -3.09
N GLN A 28 -0.19 -8.39 -3.70
CA GLN A 28 -1.08 -7.35 -3.14
C GLN A 28 -0.43 -5.99 -2.87
N THR A 29 0.70 -5.69 -3.52
CA THR A 29 1.31 -4.35 -3.48
C THR A 29 0.46 -3.35 -4.26
N GLU A 30 0.04 -2.26 -3.63
CA GLU A 30 -0.54 -1.10 -4.35
C GLU A 30 0.56 -0.38 -5.13
N LEU A 31 0.29 -0.09 -6.41
CA LEU A 31 1.25 0.53 -7.31
C LEU A 31 0.71 1.87 -7.81
N VAL A 32 1.60 2.84 -7.95
CA VAL A 32 1.36 4.09 -8.69
C VAL A 32 2.03 3.96 -10.04
N VAL A 33 1.30 4.30 -11.10
CA VAL A 33 1.82 4.32 -12.47
C VAL A 33 1.71 5.75 -12.99
N TYR A 34 2.84 6.32 -13.39
CA TYR A 34 2.89 7.64 -14.00
C TYR A 34 3.81 7.64 -15.22
N ARG A 35 3.64 8.65 -16.08
CA ARG A 35 4.38 8.77 -17.33
C ARG A 35 5.26 10.01 -17.29
N GLU A 36 6.55 9.81 -17.55
CA GLU A 36 7.52 10.88 -17.70
C GLU A 36 8.08 10.81 -19.12
N GLY A 37 7.55 11.66 -20.01
CA GLY A 37 7.86 11.66 -21.44
C GLY A 37 7.58 10.31 -22.10
N ASN A 38 8.65 9.58 -22.44
CA ASN A 38 8.61 8.27 -23.10
C ASN A 38 8.77 7.08 -22.14
N ARG A 39 8.83 7.34 -20.83
CA ARG A 39 8.98 6.31 -19.80
C ARG A 39 7.66 6.15 -19.06
N ILE A 40 7.27 4.89 -18.82
CA ILE A 40 6.24 4.53 -17.85
C ILE A 40 6.97 4.06 -16.62
N ILE A 41 6.72 4.74 -15.49
CA ILE A 41 7.35 4.46 -14.22
C ILE A 41 6.28 3.84 -13.31
N VAL A 42 6.65 2.73 -12.67
CA VAL A 42 5.76 1.97 -11.78
C VAL A 42 6.48 1.82 -10.45
N GLU A 43 5.88 2.37 -9.41
CA GLU A 43 6.46 2.41 -8.06
C GLU A 43 5.45 1.89 -7.04
N PRO A 44 5.92 1.27 -5.94
CA PRO A 44 5.04 0.95 -4.83
C PRO A 44 4.45 2.26 -4.29
N LYS A 45 3.15 2.25 -4.03
CA LYS A 45 2.49 3.39 -3.42
C LYS A 45 2.98 3.51 -1.98
N GLU A 46 3.82 4.50 -1.72
CA GLU A 46 4.26 4.81 -0.37
C GLU A 46 3.05 5.22 0.48
N ARG A 47 2.89 4.55 1.63
CA ARG A 47 1.92 4.99 2.64
C ARG A 47 2.59 6.11 3.42
N THR A 48 2.16 7.34 3.17
CA THR A 48 2.69 8.50 3.90
C THR A 48 1.77 8.82 5.08
N LEU A 49 2.28 9.50 6.10
CA LEU A 49 1.43 10.01 7.20
C LEU A 49 0.36 10.98 6.67
N GLY A 50 0.53 11.54 5.46
CA GLY A 50 -0.48 12.34 4.77
C GLY A 50 -1.74 11.56 4.36
N ASP A 51 -1.68 10.23 4.30
CA ASP A 51 -2.84 9.38 4.02
C ASP A 51 -3.72 9.13 5.26
N ILE A 52 -3.24 9.49 6.46
CA ILE A 52 -3.95 9.28 7.73
C ILE A 52 -5.34 9.92 7.75
N PRO A 53 -5.55 11.18 7.31
CA PRO A 53 -6.89 11.78 7.31
C PRO A 53 -7.90 10.98 6.47
N ARG A 54 -7.47 10.43 5.32
CA ARG A 54 -8.31 9.57 4.47
C ARG A 54 -8.61 8.24 5.16
N ILE A 55 -7.62 7.63 5.80
CA ILE A 55 -7.79 6.37 6.55
C ILE A 55 -8.76 6.59 7.73
N LEU A 56 -8.60 7.67 8.49
CA LEU A 56 -9.47 8.06 9.60
C LEU A 56 -10.89 8.38 9.12
N HIS A 57 -11.06 9.00 7.94
CA HIS A 57 -12.39 9.21 7.35
C HIS A 57 -13.06 7.89 6.92
N THR A 58 -12.27 6.91 6.48
CA THR A 58 -12.78 5.58 6.07
C THR A 58 -13.16 4.72 7.28
N LEU A 59 -12.51 4.94 8.43
CA LEU A 59 -12.96 4.48 9.74
C LEU A 59 -14.26 5.20 10.09
N ASN A 60 -15.38 4.67 9.58
CA ASN A 60 -16.73 5.07 9.98
C ASN A 60 -16.85 5.14 11.51
N GLN A 61 -17.79 5.96 12.01
CA GLN A 61 -18.07 6.36 13.40
C GLN A 61 -18.34 5.21 14.41
N ASN A 62 -18.02 3.97 14.07
CA ASN A 62 -18.30 2.75 14.82
C ASN A 62 -17.47 2.60 16.12
N PHE A 63 -16.60 3.56 16.46
CA PHE A 63 -15.91 3.57 17.74
C PHE A 63 -16.49 4.66 18.64
N ILE A 64 -17.60 4.34 19.31
CA ILE A 64 -18.25 5.17 20.34
C ILE A 64 -17.75 4.75 21.74
N GLY A 65 -16.77 3.85 21.82
CA GLY A 65 -16.22 3.36 23.08
C GLY A 65 -15.27 4.37 23.72
N ARG A 66 -15.49 4.68 25.00
CA ARG A 66 -14.44 5.30 25.82
C ARG A 66 -13.46 4.21 26.25
N ARG A 67 -12.16 4.48 26.14
CA ARG A 67 -11.16 3.63 26.81
C ARG A 67 -11.46 3.68 28.31
N PRO A 68 -11.68 2.54 29.00
CA PRO A 68 -11.88 2.55 30.44
C PRO A 68 -10.65 3.17 31.11
N GLU A 69 -10.89 3.88 32.20
CA GLU A 69 -9.80 4.45 32.98
C GLU A 69 -8.90 3.31 33.48
N PHE A 70 -7.60 3.53 33.35
CA PHE A 70 -6.63 2.55 33.81
C PHE A 70 -6.48 2.70 35.32
N GLU A 71 -6.96 1.71 36.07
CA GLU A 71 -6.69 1.61 37.50
C GLU A 71 -5.37 0.87 37.71
N GLU A 72 -4.36 1.58 38.19
CA GLU A 72 -3.08 0.99 38.58
C GLU A 72 -3.29 0.15 39.85
N ASN A 73 -3.37 -1.18 39.68
CA ASN A 73 -3.31 -2.09 40.81
C ASN A 73 -1.87 -2.14 41.34
N LYS A 74 -1.62 -1.45 42.46
CA LYS A 74 -0.38 -1.61 43.22
C LYS A 74 -0.29 -3.06 43.67
N ARG A 75 0.65 -3.79 43.07
CA ARG A 75 0.98 -5.15 43.48
C ARG A 75 2.03 -5.04 44.59
N ASP A 76 1.66 -5.45 45.79
CA ASP A 76 2.63 -5.59 46.88
C ASP A 76 3.63 -6.67 46.49
N TRP A 77 4.88 -6.26 46.32
CA TRP A 77 6.01 -7.12 45.95
C TRP A 77 6.81 -7.56 47.18
N SER A 78 6.11 -7.75 48.30
CA SER A 78 6.70 -8.27 49.55
C SER A 78 6.93 -9.77 49.48
#